data_AF-A0A451CIX2-F1
#
_entry.id   AF-A0A451CIX2-F1
#
_cell.length_a   1.000
_cell.length_b   1.000
_cell.length_c   1.000
_cell.angle_alpha   90.00
_cell.angle_beta   90.00
_cell.angle_gamma   90.00
#
_symmetry.space_group_name_H-M   'P 1'
#
loop_
_entity.id
_entity.type
_entity.pdbx_description
1 polymer ?
#
loop_
_entity_poly.entity_id
_entity_poly.type
_entity_poly.pdbx_seq_one_letter_code
_entity_poly.pdbx_strand_id
1 'polypeptide(L)'
;QDSSLTHSTLQLRATMSAIRHPCLIMGQCPSNFEGRNTQIRNRKIPLALQELREMDARLQGFVGAQLDSTLSEKVRRQWLESRSNFQDVVFTLALQGFMPEKLRHDAVVLAADVLLRWQRLAGESEALIAHLARVSPDPKIRELAGTLAKARAEWSRQVNMPEPNPKAIAIARNKVEEQEVQLAGLSREFKDQRTNRTLEWRQVRDALPTGSALLSLRGFQRFDLKTGKPREPHWLALLIPAGAKDESAIILKDIGPIAAVAEQFARLRKAEERKIACQFMTRRAARRLYALLFGELDGEFFKYGTLYLAPDGMLDLVAFSRLVLPDGCYWIEREWLRQIRAGRDLVGWGERSEPQHEIPASTVGVRSSPQPTALVAFGAIDYGEFPDAASASRSNVPVFSGGKHSATGGSDLEPLTSTTQTTPTTTSPPVFSEIPGDLNQRLREAREIFSPLPATRPEVAAIAEMYEELTNHPAKVYTGREASDYRLRNLPEVPRVLHLATHGFFLSEKAERTDRPMTLGGLALAGANRGMAGETGPDGEDGILYALVLRLALFRG
;
A
#
# COMPACT_ATOMS: atom_id res chain seq x y z
N GLN A 1 -7.32 45.46 38.94
CA GLN A 1 -7.01 44.75 37.68
C GLN A 1 -5.50 44.50 37.69
N ASP A 2 -5.03 43.37 37.14
CA ASP A 2 -3.63 42.87 37.15
C ASP A 2 -3.23 41.85 38.23
N SER A 3 -4.00 40.76 38.33
CA SER A 3 -3.53 39.49 38.92
C SER A 3 -3.71 38.27 38.00
N SER A 4 -4.11 38.45 36.74
CA SER A 4 -4.40 37.35 35.79
C SER A 4 -3.30 37.06 34.76
N LEU A 5 -2.22 37.86 34.71
CA LEU A 5 -1.20 37.77 33.64
C LEU A 5 0.09 37.04 34.02
N THR A 6 0.31 36.70 35.30
CA THR A 6 1.56 36.05 35.76
C THR A 6 1.47 34.53 35.88
N HIS A 7 0.27 33.96 36.05
CA HIS A 7 0.12 32.50 36.18
C HIS A 7 0.20 31.77 34.81
N SER A 8 -0.38 32.38 33.75
CA SER A 8 -0.37 31.80 32.39
C SER A 8 1.02 31.85 31.73
N THR A 9 1.82 32.89 32.02
CA THR A 9 3.19 33.02 31.49
C THR A 9 4.20 32.12 32.22
N LEU A 10 3.96 31.80 33.50
CA LEU A 10 4.75 30.82 34.25
C LEU A 10 4.40 29.36 33.87
N GLN A 11 3.12 29.06 33.58
CA GLN A 11 2.74 27.76 33.01
C GLN A 11 3.26 27.57 31.58
N LEU A 12 3.22 28.62 30.74
CA LEU A 12 3.83 28.58 29.39
C LEU A 12 5.35 28.41 29.45
N ARG A 13 6.05 29.08 30.38
CA ARG A 13 7.49 28.86 30.60
C ARG A 13 7.80 27.49 31.20
N ALA A 14 6.94 26.90 32.02
CA ALA A 14 7.11 25.53 32.51
C ALA A 14 6.90 24.48 31.41
N THR A 15 5.91 24.67 30.51
CA THR A 15 5.75 23.83 29.31
C THR A 15 6.84 24.02 28.26
N MET A 16 7.46 25.21 28.18
CA MET A 16 8.58 25.48 27.27
C MET A 16 9.96 25.09 27.85
N SER A 17 10.11 24.97 29.17
CA SER A 17 11.38 24.58 29.82
C SER A 17 11.59 23.06 29.87
N ALA A 18 10.52 22.26 29.70
CA ALA A 18 10.62 20.80 29.57
C ALA A 18 11.21 20.32 28.23
N ILE A 19 11.57 21.25 27.33
CA ILE A 19 12.04 20.97 25.97
C ILE A 19 13.47 21.53 25.81
N ARG A 20 14.47 20.86 26.39
CA ARG A 20 15.88 21.25 26.20
C ARG A 20 16.74 20.22 25.50
N HIS A 21 16.23 19.05 25.16
CA HIS A 21 17.04 18.00 24.56
C HIS A 21 16.50 17.58 23.19
N PRO A 22 17.29 17.68 22.09
CA PRO A 22 16.90 17.22 20.76
C PRO A 22 16.36 15.78 20.77
N CYS A 23 16.91 14.91 21.63
CA CYS A 23 16.47 13.52 21.81
C CYS A 23 15.02 13.35 22.33
N LEU A 24 14.41 14.36 22.96
CA LEU A 24 13.00 14.35 23.39
C LEU A 24 12.04 14.59 22.23
N ILE A 25 12.40 15.50 21.32
CA ILE A 25 11.69 15.77 20.05
C ILE A 25 11.85 14.58 19.10
N MET A 26 13.05 14.01 19.09
CA MET A 26 13.45 12.88 18.25
C MET A 26 13.01 11.54 18.82
N GLY A 27 12.39 11.51 20.01
CA GLY A 27 12.00 10.28 20.72
C GLY A 27 13.13 9.27 20.95
N GLN A 28 14.39 9.69 20.89
CA GLN A 28 15.60 8.85 21.01
C GLN A 28 16.02 8.64 22.47
N CYS A 29 15.35 9.27 23.44
CA CYS A 29 15.68 9.14 24.85
C CYS A 29 14.96 7.93 25.50
N PRO A 30 15.68 6.95 26.07
CA PRO A 30 15.08 5.86 26.87
C PRO A 30 14.20 6.36 28.02
N SER A 31 14.55 7.53 28.59
CA SER A 31 13.82 8.20 29.66
C SER A 31 12.37 8.56 29.32
N ASN A 32 12.05 8.73 28.03
CA ASN A 32 10.67 8.93 27.58
C ASN A 32 9.80 7.68 27.79
N PHE A 33 10.36 6.47 27.75
CA PHE A 33 9.62 5.23 28.00
C PHE A 33 9.62 4.87 29.49
N GLU A 34 10.71 5.16 30.22
CA GLU A 34 10.84 4.87 31.65
C GLU A 34 9.83 5.65 32.50
N GLY A 35 9.61 6.94 32.22
CA GLY A 35 8.61 7.74 32.96
C GLY A 35 7.17 7.22 32.83
N ARG A 36 6.84 6.52 31.73
CA ARG A 36 5.47 6.09 31.41
C ARG A 36 5.16 4.68 31.87
N ASN A 37 6.15 3.79 31.73
CA ASN A 37 6.16 2.55 32.49
C ASN A 37 6.05 2.85 33.99
N THR A 38 6.61 3.97 34.46
CA THR A 38 6.42 4.45 35.83
C THR A 38 4.98 4.90 36.11
N GLN A 39 4.27 5.59 35.20
CA GLN A 39 2.84 5.92 35.39
C GLN A 39 1.93 4.68 35.40
N ILE A 40 2.18 3.72 34.48
CA ILE A 40 1.47 2.43 34.44
C ILE A 40 1.74 1.64 35.73
N ARG A 41 3.01 1.59 36.16
CA ARG A 41 3.44 0.96 37.42
C ARG A 41 2.82 1.64 38.66
N ASN A 42 2.60 2.96 38.59
CA ASN A 42 1.94 3.76 39.61
C ASN A 42 0.39 3.77 39.49
N ARG A 43 -0.20 2.90 38.66
CA ARG A 43 -1.66 2.77 38.42
C ARG A 43 -2.35 4.04 37.90
N LYS A 44 -1.62 4.99 37.33
CA LYS A 44 -2.17 6.20 36.71
C LYS A 44 -2.53 5.95 35.24
N ILE A 45 -3.41 4.96 35.02
CA ILE A 45 -3.81 4.50 33.68
C ILE A 45 -4.39 5.62 32.79
N PRO A 46 -5.27 6.53 33.29
CA PRO A 46 -5.79 7.62 32.45
C PRO A 46 -4.69 8.54 31.90
N LEU A 47 -3.72 8.89 32.74
CA LEU A 47 -2.59 9.73 32.35
C LEU A 47 -1.69 9.00 31.33
N ALA A 48 -1.44 7.71 31.53
CA ALA A 48 -0.69 6.91 30.58
C ALA A 48 -1.37 6.85 29.20
N LEU A 49 -2.70 6.65 29.15
CA LEU A 49 -3.46 6.68 27.90
C LEU A 49 -3.41 8.05 27.20
N GLN A 50 -3.48 9.14 27.97
CA GLN A 50 -3.32 10.49 27.42
C GLN A 50 -1.93 10.70 26.82
N GLU A 51 -0.87 10.35 27.54
CA GLU A 51 0.51 10.48 27.04
C GLU A 51 0.76 9.63 25.79
N LEU A 52 0.16 8.44 25.71
CA LEU A 52 0.23 7.57 24.53
C LEU A 52 -0.50 8.19 23.33
N ARG A 53 -1.67 8.82 23.52
CA ARG A 53 -2.38 9.58 22.47
C ARG A 53 -1.56 10.76 21.95
N GLU A 54 -0.97 11.53 22.85
CA GLU A 54 -0.09 12.66 22.46
C GLU A 54 1.17 12.17 21.74
N MET A 55 1.68 10.98 22.08
CA MET A 55 2.84 10.43 21.39
C MET A 55 2.48 9.90 20.00
N ASP A 56 1.35 9.24 19.84
CA ASP A 56 0.84 8.82 18.53
C ASP A 56 0.80 10.01 17.55
N ALA A 57 0.12 11.10 17.95
CA ALA A 57 0.01 12.30 17.13
C ALA A 57 1.38 12.91 16.76
N ARG A 58 2.33 12.92 17.71
CA ARG A 58 3.70 13.40 17.46
C ARG A 58 4.50 12.51 16.52
N LEU A 59 4.42 11.20 16.70
CA LEU A 59 5.26 10.26 15.96
C LEU A 59 4.83 10.14 14.49
N GLN A 60 3.55 10.28 14.16
CA GLN A 60 3.07 10.16 12.77
C GLN A 60 3.67 11.21 11.82
N GLY A 61 3.81 12.46 12.27
CA GLY A 61 4.46 13.51 11.47
C GLY A 61 5.95 13.23 11.26
N PHE A 62 6.61 12.63 12.27
CA PHE A 62 8.04 12.36 12.24
C PHE A 62 8.40 11.12 11.41
N VAL A 63 7.62 10.05 11.54
CA VAL A 63 7.87 8.74 10.91
C VAL A 63 7.79 8.80 9.40
N GLY A 64 6.76 9.45 8.84
CA GLY A 64 6.61 9.53 7.38
C GLY A 64 7.85 10.16 6.72
N ALA A 65 8.36 11.24 7.29
CA ALA A 65 9.48 11.94 6.70
C ALA A 65 10.87 11.33 7.01
N GLN A 66 10.98 10.36 7.94
CA GLN A 66 12.20 9.56 8.17
C GLN A 66 12.21 8.22 7.42
N LEU A 67 11.05 7.58 7.26
CA LEU A 67 10.96 6.31 6.53
C LEU A 67 11.24 6.48 5.05
N ASP A 68 10.76 7.57 4.46
CA ASP A 68 10.87 7.85 3.03
C ASP A 68 12.23 8.45 2.63
N SER A 69 13.07 8.79 3.60
CA SER A 69 14.34 9.50 3.42
C SER A 69 15.59 8.67 3.69
N THR A 70 15.43 7.60 4.48
CA THR A 70 16.56 6.76 4.85
C THR A 70 16.89 5.87 3.66
N LEU A 71 18.09 6.00 3.07
CA LEU A 71 18.48 5.21 1.90
C LEU A 71 18.73 3.73 2.24
N SER A 72 19.14 3.42 3.48
CA SER A 72 19.40 2.04 3.91
C SER A 72 18.18 1.39 4.58
N GLU A 73 17.76 0.24 4.07
CA GLU A 73 16.73 -0.62 4.67
C GLU A 73 17.02 -0.91 6.12
N LYS A 74 18.29 -1.22 6.42
CA LYS A 74 18.73 -1.65 7.74
C LYS A 74 18.51 -0.54 8.76
N VAL A 75 18.84 0.70 8.39
CA VAL A 75 18.60 1.88 9.25
C VAL A 75 17.10 2.13 9.39
N ARG A 76 16.32 1.97 8.31
CA ARG A 76 14.86 2.09 8.35
C ARG A 76 14.21 1.04 9.26
N ARG A 77 14.63 -0.22 9.15
CA ARG A 77 14.16 -1.36 9.96
C ARG A 77 14.57 -1.20 11.43
N GLN A 78 15.84 -0.91 11.72
CA GLN A 78 16.31 -0.66 13.09
C GLN A 78 15.56 0.52 13.74
N TRP A 79 15.23 1.54 12.95
CA TRP A 79 14.46 2.66 13.43
C TRP A 79 12.98 2.31 13.66
N LEU A 80 12.35 1.58 12.73
CA LEU A 80 11.00 1.01 12.92
C LEU A 80 10.93 0.08 14.13
N GLU A 81 11.95 -0.73 14.39
CA GLU A 81 12.08 -1.58 15.57
C GLU A 81 12.17 -0.73 16.85
N SER A 82 13.00 0.32 16.87
CA SER A 82 13.10 1.24 18.01
C SER A 82 11.77 1.96 18.34
N ARG A 83 10.89 2.11 17.34
CA ARG A 83 9.55 2.72 17.45
C ARG A 83 8.43 1.73 17.68
N SER A 84 8.65 0.44 17.38
CA SER A 84 7.66 -0.63 17.61
C SER A 84 7.31 -0.72 19.10
N ASN A 85 8.26 -0.41 19.99
CA ASN A 85 8.04 -0.27 21.43
C ASN A 85 6.81 0.58 21.81
N PHE A 86 6.51 1.66 21.07
CA PHE A 86 5.30 2.45 21.35
C PHE A 86 4.03 1.63 21.13
N GLN A 87 3.90 1.07 19.93
CA GLN A 87 2.71 0.35 19.52
C GLN A 87 2.53 -0.92 20.36
N ASP A 88 3.64 -1.60 20.62
CA ASP A 88 3.67 -2.77 21.49
C ASP A 88 3.20 -2.47 22.92
N VAL A 89 3.56 -1.31 23.48
CA VAL A 89 3.05 -0.86 24.79
C VAL A 89 1.55 -0.58 24.72
N VAL A 90 1.07 0.09 23.67
CA VAL A 90 -0.37 0.34 23.46
C VAL A 90 -1.15 -0.97 23.39
N PHE A 91 -0.70 -1.92 22.58
CA PHE A 91 -1.35 -3.23 22.42
C PHE A 91 -1.27 -4.06 23.69
N THR A 92 -0.09 -4.10 24.33
CA THR A 92 0.09 -4.81 25.61
C THR A 92 -0.83 -4.26 26.68
N LEU A 93 -1.00 -2.93 26.76
CA LEU A 93 -1.89 -2.28 27.71
C LEU A 93 -3.36 -2.63 27.41
N ALA A 94 -3.79 -2.53 26.15
CA ALA A 94 -5.16 -2.83 25.74
C ALA A 94 -5.58 -4.29 26.02
N LEU A 95 -4.62 -5.22 26.06
CA LEU A 95 -4.85 -6.63 26.38
C LEU A 95 -4.89 -6.94 27.90
N GLN A 96 -4.70 -5.95 28.78
CA GLN A 96 -4.68 -6.21 30.23
C GLN A 96 -6.08 -6.38 30.82
N GLY A 97 -6.32 -7.54 31.42
CA GLY A 97 -7.58 -7.86 32.10
C GLY A 97 -7.79 -7.16 33.46
N PHE A 98 -6.78 -6.51 34.03
CA PHE A 98 -6.89 -5.88 35.36
C PHE A 98 -7.54 -4.49 35.34
N MET A 99 -7.78 -3.91 34.16
CA MET A 99 -8.32 -2.56 34.04
C MET A 99 -9.85 -2.53 34.25
N PRO A 100 -10.39 -1.48 34.90
CA PRO A 100 -11.82 -1.20 34.88
C PRO A 100 -12.36 -1.14 33.45
N GLU A 101 -13.59 -1.57 33.25
CA GLU A 101 -14.20 -1.74 31.92
C GLU A 101 -14.11 -0.50 31.03
N LYS A 102 -14.45 0.68 31.56
CA LYS A 102 -14.34 1.94 30.81
C LYS A 102 -12.91 2.22 30.31
N LEU A 103 -11.91 2.03 31.18
CA LEU A 103 -10.50 2.25 30.81
C LEU A 103 -9.98 1.19 29.84
N ARG A 104 -10.54 -0.03 29.91
CA ARG A 104 -10.26 -1.09 28.95
C ARG A 104 -10.76 -0.70 27.56
N HIS A 105 -12.00 -0.19 27.47
CA HIS A 105 -12.55 0.32 26.21
C HIS A 105 -11.72 1.48 25.66
N ASP A 106 -11.32 2.45 26.49
CA ASP A 106 -10.44 3.55 26.06
C ASP A 106 -9.09 3.07 25.51
N ALA A 107 -8.51 2.02 26.13
CA ALA A 107 -7.28 1.40 25.68
C ALA A 107 -7.45 0.63 24.36
N VAL A 108 -8.57 -0.10 24.21
CA VAL A 108 -8.92 -0.81 22.96
C VAL A 108 -9.15 0.17 21.82
N VAL A 109 -9.85 1.29 22.04
CA VAL A 109 -10.01 2.35 21.05
C VAL A 109 -8.65 2.90 20.62
N LEU A 110 -7.78 3.24 21.57
CA LEU A 110 -6.44 3.71 21.26
C LEU A 110 -5.64 2.68 20.45
N ALA A 111 -5.69 1.40 20.84
CA ALA A 111 -5.05 0.32 20.10
C ALA A 111 -5.62 0.15 18.69
N ALA A 112 -6.94 0.26 18.52
CA ALA A 112 -7.58 0.20 17.20
C ALA A 112 -7.09 1.35 16.31
N ASP A 113 -7.13 2.59 16.81
CA ASP A 113 -6.69 3.77 16.06
C ASP A 113 -5.20 3.68 15.72
N VAL A 114 -4.35 3.27 16.67
CA VAL A 114 -2.91 3.07 16.43
C VAL A 114 -2.68 1.94 15.41
N LEU A 115 -3.39 0.82 15.50
CA LEU A 115 -3.22 -0.26 14.52
C LEU A 115 -3.57 0.23 13.11
N LEU A 116 -4.75 0.83 12.93
CA LEU A 116 -5.27 1.26 11.64
C LEU A 116 -4.38 2.31 10.95
N ARG A 117 -3.83 3.25 11.74
CA ARG A 117 -2.96 4.33 11.22
C ARG A 117 -1.55 3.85 10.89
N TRP A 118 -1.04 2.89 11.65
CA TRP A 118 0.36 2.48 11.56
C TRP A 118 0.58 1.20 10.74
N GLN A 119 -0.44 0.39 10.51
CA GLN A 119 -0.31 -0.85 9.74
C GLN A 119 0.19 -0.53 8.33
N ARG A 120 1.35 -1.05 7.91
CA ARG A 120 1.90 -0.81 6.56
C ARG A 120 2.10 0.64 6.15
N LEU A 121 2.36 1.52 7.12
CA LEU A 121 2.71 2.91 6.84
C LEU A 121 4.04 2.98 6.05
N ALA A 122 5.00 2.12 6.41
CA ALA A 122 6.26 1.95 5.69
C ALA A 122 6.01 1.45 4.26
N GLY A 123 6.50 2.19 3.27
CA GLY A 123 6.35 1.88 1.85
C GLY A 123 5.10 2.44 1.17
N GLU A 124 4.07 2.86 1.91
CA GLU A 124 2.89 3.52 1.31
C GLU A 124 3.19 4.92 0.79
N SER A 125 3.79 5.73 1.65
CA SER A 125 4.16 7.11 1.34
C SER A 125 5.19 7.14 0.20
N GLU A 126 6.21 6.28 0.29
CA GLU A 126 7.17 6.07 -0.80
C GLU A 126 6.51 5.66 -2.12
N ALA A 127 5.63 4.64 -2.13
CA ALA A 127 4.96 4.20 -3.35
C ALA A 127 4.13 5.33 -3.98
N LEU A 128 3.42 6.12 -3.16
CA LEU A 128 2.61 7.24 -3.63
C LEU A 128 3.45 8.33 -4.28
N ILE A 129 4.54 8.72 -3.63
CA ILE A 129 5.40 9.78 -4.14
C ILE A 129 6.12 9.32 -5.41
N ALA A 130 6.61 8.08 -5.44
CA ALA A 130 7.22 7.52 -6.64
C ALA A 130 6.24 7.49 -7.81
N HIS A 131 4.97 7.15 -7.56
CA HIS A 131 3.92 7.20 -8.57
C HIS A 131 3.63 8.63 -9.02
N LEU A 132 3.40 9.57 -8.11
CA LEU A 132 3.11 10.97 -8.45
C LEU A 132 4.25 11.63 -9.23
N ALA A 133 5.50 11.35 -8.87
CA ALA A 133 6.68 11.85 -9.57
C ALA A 133 6.77 11.34 -11.02
N ARG A 134 6.29 10.12 -11.27
CA ARG A 134 6.43 9.44 -12.57
C ARG A 134 5.25 9.67 -13.50
N VAL A 135 4.02 9.51 -13.01
CA VAL A 135 2.84 9.37 -13.87
C VAL A 135 1.76 10.43 -13.65
N SER A 136 1.98 11.41 -12.76
CA SER A 136 1.03 12.51 -12.67
C SER A 136 0.96 13.25 -14.02
N PRO A 137 -0.23 13.53 -14.57
CA PRO A 137 -0.35 14.33 -15.79
C PRO A 137 0.09 15.79 -15.55
N ASP A 138 -0.10 16.30 -14.32
CA ASP A 138 0.32 17.65 -13.92
C ASP A 138 1.86 17.69 -13.73
N PRO A 139 2.59 18.48 -14.56
CA PRO A 139 4.04 18.66 -14.43
C PRO A 139 4.48 19.19 -13.05
N LYS A 140 3.67 20.04 -12.42
CA LYS A 140 3.97 20.63 -11.12
C LYS A 140 3.91 19.59 -10.00
N ILE A 141 2.96 18.66 -10.07
CA ILE A 141 2.88 17.52 -9.15
C ILE A 141 4.11 16.62 -9.33
N ARG A 142 4.54 16.35 -10.58
CA ARG A 142 5.75 15.55 -10.84
C ARG A 142 6.99 16.20 -10.23
N GLU A 143 7.17 17.50 -10.43
CA GLU A 143 8.29 18.26 -9.88
C GLU A 143 8.28 18.30 -8.35
N LEU A 144 7.12 18.57 -7.72
CA LEU A 144 6.98 18.60 -6.26
C LEU A 144 7.23 17.23 -5.63
N ALA A 145 6.62 16.17 -6.18
CA ALA A 145 6.84 14.80 -5.69
C ALA A 145 8.31 14.40 -5.83
N GLY A 146 8.97 14.80 -6.93
CA GLY A 146 10.39 14.59 -7.10
C GLY A 146 11.22 15.34 -6.06
N THR A 147 11.03 16.65 -5.93
CA THR A 147 11.83 17.46 -4.99
C THR A 147 11.57 17.12 -3.52
N LEU A 148 10.38 16.62 -3.17
CA LEU A 148 10.03 16.20 -1.81
C LEU A 148 10.92 15.08 -1.28
N ALA A 149 11.28 14.08 -2.10
CA ALA A 149 12.16 13.01 -1.61
C ALA A 149 13.56 13.55 -1.27
N LYS A 150 14.08 14.53 -2.03
CA LYS A 150 15.37 15.18 -1.75
C LYS A 150 15.31 15.98 -0.45
N ALA A 151 14.24 16.75 -0.23
CA ALA A 151 14.07 17.51 1.00
C ALA A 151 13.98 16.58 2.23
N ARG A 152 13.28 15.46 2.11
CA ARG A 152 13.19 14.44 3.15
C ARG A 152 14.54 13.77 3.41
N ALA A 153 15.28 13.38 2.37
CA ALA A 153 16.64 12.86 2.48
C ALA A 153 17.57 13.83 3.23
N GLU A 154 17.47 15.13 2.93
CA GLU A 154 18.27 16.14 3.63
C GLU A 154 17.86 16.29 5.09
N TRP A 155 16.56 16.34 5.40
CA TRP A 155 16.09 16.36 6.78
C TRP A 155 16.59 15.15 7.59
N SER A 156 16.51 13.97 6.99
CA SER A 156 17.06 12.72 7.54
C SER A 156 18.55 12.81 7.81
N ARG A 157 19.33 13.38 6.88
CA ARG A 157 20.78 13.57 7.04
C ARG A 157 21.06 14.44 8.26
N GLN A 158 20.39 15.57 8.38
CA GLN A 158 20.55 16.52 9.50
C GLN A 158 20.18 15.90 10.86
N VAL A 159 19.12 15.09 10.89
CA VAL A 159 18.64 14.37 12.07
C VAL A 159 19.64 13.32 12.54
N ASN A 160 20.34 12.66 11.61
CA ASN A 160 21.24 11.55 11.91
C ASN A 160 22.73 11.96 11.97
N MET A 161 23.05 13.25 12.00
CA MET A 161 24.43 13.71 12.19
C MET A 161 24.94 13.35 13.60
N PRO A 162 26.24 13.02 13.77
CA PRO A 162 26.84 12.77 15.08
C PRO A 162 26.61 13.92 16.08
N GLU A 163 26.62 15.16 15.59
CA GLU A 163 26.27 16.36 16.33
C GLU A 163 25.11 17.09 15.63
N PRO A 164 23.85 16.79 15.98
CA PRO A 164 22.69 17.34 15.29
C PRO A 164 22.52 18.83 15.60
N ASN A 165 22.46 19.69 14.58
CA ASN A 165 22.19 21.11 14.74
C ASN A 165 20.68 21.40 14.77
N PRO A 166 20.11 21.89 15.89
CA PRO A 166 18.66 22.10 16.01
C PRO A 166 18.08 23.09 14.99
N LYS A 167 18.85 24.12 14.60
CA LYS A 167 18.40 25.11 13.61
C LYS A 167 18.35 24.49 12.21
N ALA A 168 19.38 23.73 11.84
CA ALA A 168 19.43 23.05 10.53
C ALA A 168 18.31 22.01 10.40
N ILE A 169 18.06 21.24 11.45
CA ILE A 169 16.94 20.29 11.52
C ILE A 169 15.60 21.00 11.34
N ALA A 170 15.38 22.14 12.03
CA ALA A 170 14.14 22.90 11.91
C ALA A 170 13.94 23.47 10.49
N ILE A 171 15.00 23.98 9.86
CA ILE A 171 14.94 24.48 8.48
C ILE A 171 14.59 23.36 7.50
N ALA A 172 15.30 22.23 7.57
CA ALA A 172 15.05 21.09 6.70
C ALA A 172 13.64 20.50 6.92
N ARG A 173 13.16 20.44 8.17
CA ARG A 173 11.79 20.00 8.51
C ARG A 173 10.75 20.93 7.89
N ASN A 174 10.88 22.24 8.08
CA ASN A 174 9.92 23.21 7.55
C ASN A 174 9.85 23.15 6.02
N LYS A 175 10.97 22.85 5.34
CA LYS A 175 10.97 22.67 3.88
C LYS A 175 10.16 21.45 3.44
N VAL A 176 10.30 20.33 4.16
CA VAL A 176 9.48 19.13 3.92
C VAL A 176 8.01 19.44 4.17
N GLU A 177 7.67 20.07 5.30
CA GLU A 177 6.29 20.43 5.65
C GLU A 177 5.65 21.34 4.60
N GLU A 178 6.37 22.35 4.12
CA GLU A 178 5.91 23.25 3.05
C GLU A 178 5.58 22.48 1.76
N GLN A 179 6.49 21.62 1.30
CA GLN A 179 6.29 20.83 0.09
C GLN A 179 5.15 19.82 0.24
N GLU A 180 5.00 19.19 1.41
CA GLU A 180 3.87 18.30 1.69
C GLU A 180 2.52 19.04 1.68
N VAL A 181 2.47 20.28 2.19
CA VAL A 181 1.26 21.11 2.13
C VAL A 181 0.93 21.48 0.68
N GLN A 182 1.93 21.91 -0.10
CA GLN A 182 1.74 22.24 -1.52
C GLN A 182 1.27 21.02 -2.32
N LEU A 183 1.90 19.86 -2.12
CA LEU A 183 1.52 18.63 -2.81
C LEU A 183 0.12 18.15 -2.41
N ALA A 184 -0.26 18.26 -1.14
CA ALA A 184 -1.63 17.96 -0.68
C ALA A 184 -2.68 18.94 -1.23
N GLY A 185 -2.27 20.17 -1.56
CA GLY A 185 -3.15 21.14 -2.23
C GLY A 185 -3.40 20.82 -3.71
N LEU A 186 -2.50 20.08 -4.35
CA LEU A 186 -2.56 19.77 -5.80
C LEU A 186 -2.96 18.33 -6.11
N SER A 187 -2.64 17.37 -5.24
CA SER A 187 -2.99 15.95 -5.40
C SER A 187 -3.98 15.51 -4.34
N ARG A 188 -5.17 15.09 -4.79
CA ARG A 188 -6.20 14.47 -3.93
C ARG A 188 -5.65 13.21 -3.26
N GLU A 189 -4.91 12.39 -3.99
CA GLU A 189 -4.33 11.15 -3.46
C GLU A 189 -3.34 11.41 -2.32
N PHE A 190 -2.49 12.44 -2.47
CA PHE A 190 -1.55 12.83 -1.42
C PHE A 190 -2.28 13.43 -0.20
N LYS A 191 -3.34 14.21 -0.44
CA LYS A 191 -4.20 14.73 0.62
C LYS A 191 -4.85 13.60 1.41
N ASP A 192 -5.43 12.61 0.74
CA ASP A 192 -6.09 11.46 1.37
C ASP A 192 -5.11 10.67 2.25
N GLN A 193 -3.90 10.39 1.72
CA GLN A 193 -2.85 9.75 2.51
C GLN A 193 -2.49 10.54 3.78
N ARG A 194 -2.46 11.87 3.70
CA ARG A 194 -2.18 12.73 4.85
C ARG A 194 -3.33 12.70 5.86
N THR A 195 -4.58 12.70 5.40
CA THR A 195 -5.78 12.60 6.24
C THR A 195 -5.83 11.26 6.98
N ASN A 196 -5.35 10.18 6.35
CA ASN A 196 -5.26 8.86 6.98
C ASN A 196 -4.33 8.82 8.21
N ARG A 197 -3.47 9.84 8.42
CA ARG A 197 -2.69 9.98 9.66
C ARG A 197 -3.62 10.26 10.85
N THR A 198 -4.70 11.01 10.68
CA THR A 198 -5.63 11.31 11.77
C THR A 198 -6.83 10.37 11.82
N LEU A 199 -6.75 9.21 11.16
CA LEU A 199 -7.86 8.26 11.05
C LEU A 199 -8.27 7.69 12.41
N GLU A 200 -9.58 7.66 12.67
CA GLU A 200 -10.18 6.97 13.81
C GLU A 200 -10.93 5.72 13.37
N TRP A 201 -11.05 4.74 14.25
CA TRP A 201 -11.75 3.47 13.99
C TRP A 201 -13.21 3.67 13.56
N ARG A 202 -13.87 4.73 14.03
CA ARG A 202 -15.26 5.05 13.66
C ARG A 202 -15.41 5.33 12.18
N GLN A 203 -14.42 6.00 11.57
CA GLN A 203 -14.43 6.27 10.14
C GLN A 203 -14.31 4.98 9.32
N VAL A 204 -13.53 4.01 9.81
CA VAL A 204 -13.41 2.68 9.20
C VAL A 204 -14.71 1.89 9.37
N ARG A 205 -15.32 1.93 10.56
CA ARG A 205 -16.65 1.34 10.80
C ARG A 205 -17.68 1.89 9.82
N ASP A 206 -17.76 3.22 9.69
CA ASP A 206 -18.76 3.89 8.86
C ASP A 206 -18.57 3.61 7.37
N ALA A 207 -17.35 3.27 6.95
CA ALA A 207 -17.03 2.88 5.59
C ALA A 207 -17.32 1.40 5.27
N LEU A 208 -17.54 0.54 6.28
CA LEU A 208 -17.81 -0.88 6.07
C LEU A 208 -19.26 -1.10 5.61
N PRO A 209 -19.50 -1.96 4.60
CA PRO A 209 -20.86 -2.36 4.22
C PRO A 209 -21.63 -3.03 5.36
N THR A 210 -22.96 -2.88 5.35
CA THR A 210 -23.83 -3.54 6.34
C THR A 210 -23.65 -5.06 6.30
N GLY A 211 -23.60 -5.69 7.48
CA GLY A 211 -23.38 -7.14 7.61
C GLY A 211 -21.94 -7.60 7.39
N SER A 212 -20.98 -6.67 7.36
CA SER A 212 -19.54 -6.97 7.25
C SER A 212 -18.74 -6.59 8.50
N ALA A 213 -17.51 -7.08 8.58
CA ALA A 213 -16.54 -6.68 9.59
C ALA A 213 -15.12 -6.59 8.99
N LEU A 214 -14.28 -5.73 9.56
CA LEU A 214 -12.85 -5.68 9.33
C LEU A 214 -12.12 -6.54 10.35
N LEU A 215 -11.30 -7.49 9.89
CA LEU A 215 -10.32 -8.22 10.69
C LEU A 215 -8.91 -7.78 10.30
N SER A 216 -8.27 -7.01 11.17
CA SER A 216 -6.90 -6.53 10.99
C SER A 216 -5.93 -7.34 11.84
N LEU A 217 -4.88 -7.87 11.23
CA LEU A 217 -3.89 -8.73 11.89
C LEU A 217 -2.54 -8.03 11.94
N ARG A 218 -1.87 -8.10 13.09
CA ARG A 218 -0.57 -7.45 13.29
C ARG A 218 0.32 -8.22 14.25
N GLY A 219 1.60 -8.37 13.91
CA GLY A 219 2.60 -8.88 14.84
C GLY A 219 3.01 -7.78 15.84
N PHE A 220 3.15 -8.13 17.11
CA PHE A 220 3.60 -7.21 18.16
C PHE A 220 4.45 -7.92 19.21
N GLN A 221 5.33 -7.18 19.86
CA GLN A 221 6.11 -7.69 20.99
C GLN A 221 5.29 -7.51 22.27
N ARG A 222 5.05 -8.58 23.03
CA ARG A 222 4.42 -8.43 24.35
C ARG A 222 5.41 -7.81 25.33
N PHE A 223 4.91 -7.00 26.25
CA PHE A 223 5.74 -6.43 27.33
C PHE A 223 5.27 -6.87 28.70
N ASP A 224 6.24 -7.07 29.60
CA ASP A 224 5.94 -7.06 31.02
C ASP A 224 5.81 -5.60 31.49
N LEU A 225 4.59 -5.13 31.72
CA LEU A 225 4.35 -3.74 32.12
C LEU A 225 4.98 -3.37 33.47
N LYS A 226 5.32 -4.35 34.31
CA LYS A 226 5.99 -4.10 35.60
C LYS A 226 7.48 -3.91 35.40
N THR A 227 8.13 -4.83 34.69
CA THR A 227 9.60 -4.85 34.52
C THR A 227 10.09 -4.10 33.28
N GLY A 228 9.20 -3.77 32.35
CA GLY A 228 9.52 -3.16 31.06
C GLY A 228 10.24 -4.10 30.09
N LYS A 229 10.38 -5.39 30.43
CA LYS A 229 11.11 -6.36 29.61
C LYS A 229 10.23 -6.87 28.47
N PRO A 230 10.78 -7.02 27.25
CA PRO A 230 10.08 -7.68 26.16
C PRO A 230 9.85 -9.16 26.49
N ARG A 231 8.70 -9.68 26.07
CA ARG A 231 8.29 -11.10 26.10
C ARG A 231 8.13 -11.61 24.69
N GLU A 232 7.89 -12.90 24.49
CA GLU A 232 7.73 -13.50 23.16
C GLU A 232 6.76 -12.67 22.26
N PRO A 233 7.08 -12.48 20.97
CA PRO A 233 6.21 -11.77 20.04
C PRO A 233 4.99 -12.61 19.65
N HIS A 234 3.85 -11.96 19.56
CA HIS A 234 2.56 -12.56 19.30
C HIS A 234 1.86 -11.90 18.12
N TRP A 235 0.84 -12.57 17.60
CA TRP A 235 -0.11 -11.99 16.67
C TRP A 235 -1.28 -11.37 17.43
N LEU A 236 -1.72 -10.22 16.94
CA LEU A 236 -2.87 -9.47 17.42
C LEU A 236 -3.94 -9.47 16.33
N ALA A 237 -5.18 -9.74 16.70
CA ALA A 237 -6.36 -9.57 15.88
C ALA A 237 -7.21 -8.40 16.41
N LEU A 238 -7.59 -7.50 15.51
CA LEU A 238 -8.55 -6.43 15.73
C LEU A 238 -9.76 -6.68 14.82
N LEU A 239 -10.94 -6.87 15.41
CA LEU A 239 -12.21 -7.00 14.69
C LEU A 239 -13.05 -5.74 14.92
N ILE A 240 -13.46 -5.08 13.83
CA ILE A 240 -14.37 -3.91 13.83
C ILE A 240 -15.61 -4.26 13.00
N PRO A 241 -16.78 -4.44 13.65
CA PRO A 241 -18.05 -4.65 12.95
C PRO A 241 -18.58 -3.36 12.31
N ALA A 242 -19.16 -3.43 11.10
CA ALA A 242 -19.76 -2.27 10.42
C ALA A 242 -20.86 -1.56 11.24
N GLY A 243 -21.63 -2.33 12.02
CA GLY A 243 -22.75 -1.83 12.83
C GLY A 243 -22.39 -1.51 14.29
N ALA A 244 -21.10 -1.39 14.63
CA ALA A 244 -20.66 -1.16 16.00
C ALA A 244 -21.22 0.16 16.56
N LYS A 245 -22.16 0.08 17.51
CA LYS A 245 -22.80 1.27 18.13
C LYS A 245 -21.82 2.07 18.97
N ASP A 246 -20.95 1.38 19.68
CA ASP A 246 -19.92 1.93 20.55
C ASP A 246 -18.67 1.04 20.56
N GLU A 247 -17.64 1.48 21.27
CA GLU A 247 -16.35 0.82 21.35
C GLU A 247 -16.36 -0.57 22.01
N SER A 248 -17.41 -0.96 22.72
CA SER A 248 -17.51 -2.30 23.33
C SER A 248 -17.65 -3.41 22.29
N ALA A 249 -18.09 -3.07 21.07
CA ALA A 249 -18.20 -4.01 19.96
C ALA A 249 -16.85 -4.31 19.28
N ILE A 250 -15.78 -3.56 19.60
CA ILE A 250 -14.44 -3.80 19.06
C ILE A 250 -13.82 -4.99 19.80
N ILE A 251 -13.38 -5.99 19.06
CA ILE A 251 -12.68 -7.14 19.64
C ILE A 251 -11.19 -7.01 19.35
N LEU A 252 -10.39 -6.87 20.41
CA LEU A 252 -8.94 -6.91 20.33
C LEU A 252 -8.43 -8.16 21.06
N LYS A 253 -7.73 -9.03 20.34
CA LYS A 253 -7.35 -10.34 20.84
C LYS A 253 -5.92 -10.70 20.48
N ASP A 254 -5.19 -11.21 21.45
CA ASP A 254 -3.93 -11.91 21.20
C ASP A 254 -4.25 -13.32 20.68
N ILE A 255 -3.82 -13.62 19.46
CA ILE A 255 -4.09 -14.88 18.75
C ILE A 255 -2.87 -15.82 18.73
N GLY A 256 -1.92 -15.60 19.63
CA GLY A 256 -0.84 -16.54 19.92
C GLY A 256 0.54 -16.17 19.37
N PRO A 257 1.57 -16.96 19.71
CA PRO A 257 2.96 -16.65 19.40
C PRO A 257 3.26 -16.67 17.89
N ILE A 258 4.08 -15.71 17.43
CA ILE A 258 4.48 -15.63 16.03
C ILE A 258 5.23 -16.91 15.61
N ALA A 259 6.10 -17.44 16.48
CA ALA A 259 6.89 -18.64 16.19
C ALA A 259 6.01 -19.87 15.95
N ALA A 260 4.96 -20.06 16.75
CA ALA A 260 4.02 -21.17 16.62
C ALA A 260 3.25 -21.10 15.29
N VAL A 261 2.80 -19.90 14.90
CA VAL A 261 2.12 -19.66 13.62
C VAL A 261 3.07 -19.89 12.44
N ALA A 262 4.30 -19.40 12.53
CA ALA A 262 5.32 -19.59 11.51
C ALA A 262 5.61 -21.08 11.27
N GLU A 263 5.72 -21.86 12.34
CA GLU A 263 5.92 -23.30 12.26
C GLU A 263 4.74 -24.01 11.58
N GLN A 264 3.49 -23.69 11.98
CA GLN A 264 2.32 -24.29 11.33
C GLN A 264 2.19 -23.88 9.87
N PHE A 265 2.51 -22.62 9.53
CA PHE A 265 2.50 -22.16 8.15
C PHE A 265 3.57 -22.86 7.30
N ALA A 266 4.77 -23.06 7.82
CA ALA A 266 5.81 -23.84 7.15
C ALA A 266 5.38 -25.30 6.90
N ARG A 267 4.68 -25.92 7.86
CA ARG A 267 4.09 -27.27 7.69
C ARG A 267 3.03 -27.31 6.60
N LEU A 268 2.18 -26.29 6.51
CA LEU A 268 1.17 -26.17 5.45
C LEU A 268 1.85 -26.09 4.07
N ARG A 269 2.82 -25.17 3.88
CA ARG A 269 3.55 -25.04 2.61
C ARG A 269 4.26 -26.34 2.20
N LYS A 270 4.93 -27.00 3.14
CA LYS A 270 5.58 -28.30 2.90
C LYS A 270 4.58 -29.41 2.51
N ALA A 271 3.35 -29.35 3.01
CA ALA A 271 2.30 -30.29 2.62
C ALA A 271 1.78 -30.01 1.20
N GLU A 272 1.78 -28.75 0.75
CA GLU A 272 1.37 -28.35 -0.61
C GLU A 272 2.39 -28.73 -1.68
N GLU A 273 3.69 -28.73 -1.36
CA GLU A 273 4.78 -29.07 -2.29
C GLU A 273 4.83 -30.55 -2.68
N ARG A 274 4.22 -31.44 -1.88
CA ARG A 274 4.24 -32.89 -2.14
C ARG A 274 3.25 -33.22 -3.25
N LYS A 275 3.74 -33.57 -4.45
CA LYS A 275 2.90 -34.03 -5.58
C LYS A 275 1.94 -35.14 -5.13
N ILE A 276 0.64 -34.83 -5.17
CA ILE A 276 -0.55 -35.72 -5.10
C ILE A 276 -0.72 -36.53 -3.79
N ALA A 277 0.31 -36.66 -2.95
CA ALA A 277 0.25 -37.42 -1.71
C ALA A 277 -0.41 -36.63 -0.56
N CYS A 278 -1.74 -36.74 -0.55
CA CYS A 278 -2.67 -36.55 0.56
C CYS A 278 -3.20 -35.11 0.77
N GLN A 279 -4.18 -34.71 -0.06
CA GLN A 279 -5.09 -33.58 0.20
C GLN A 279 -5.58 -33.55 1.65
N PHE A 280 -5.76 -34.73 2.27
CA PHE A 280 -6.04 -34.88 3.70
C PHE A 280 -5.01 -34.19 4.61
N MET A 281 -3.70 -34.35 4.36
CA MET A 281 -2.64 -33.73 5.15
C MET A 281 -2.61 -32.22 4.97
N THR A 282 -2.80 -31.73 3.74
CA THR A 282 -2.93 -30.30 3.46
C THR A 282 -4.14 -29.70 4.17
N ARG A 283 -5.31 -30.34 4.07
CA ARG A 283 -6.53 -29.92 4.78
C ARG A 283 -6.34 -29.94 6.30
N ARG A 284 -5.67 -30.97 6.84
CA ARG A 284 -5.36 -31.06 8.28
C ARG A 284 -4.42 -29.94 8.73
N ALA A 285 -3.40 -29.62 7.95
CA ALA A 285 -2.49 -28.51 8.23
C ALA A 285 -3.21 -27.16 8.15
N ALA A 286 -4.04 -26.96 7.12
CA ALA A 286 -4.88 -25.77 6.94
C ALA A 286 -5.85 -25.57 8.12
N ARG A 287 -6.47 -26.66 8.59
CA ARG A 287 -7.36 -26.63 9.76
C ARG A 287 -6.63 -26.29 11.06
N ARG A 288 -5.41 -26.81 11.24
CA ARG A 288 -4.58 -26.48 12.40
C ARG A 288 -4.15 -25.02 12.40
N LEU A 289 -3.79 -24.48 11.24
CA LEU A 289 -3.45 -23.07 11.10
C LEU A 289 -4.66 -22.18 11.39
N TYR A 290 -5.84 -22.54 10.87
CA TYR A 290 -7.10 -21.85 11.19
C TYR A 290 -7.38 -21.86 12.70
N ALA A 291 -7.39 -23.05 13.32
CA ALA A 291 -7.68 -23.18 14.74
C ALA A 291 -6.68 -22.41 15.63
N LEU A 292 -5.40 -22.39 15.25
CA LEU A 292 -4.37 -21.65 15.97
C LEU A 292 -4.59 -20.13 15.92
N LEU A 293 -4.95 -19.58 14.76
CA LEU A 293 -5.12 -18.14 14.57
C LEU A 293 -6.51 -17.64 15.00
N PHE A 294 -7.55 -18.45 14.78
CA PHE A 294 -8.93 -17.97 14.78
C PHE A 294 -9.88 -18.83 15.59
N GLY A 295 -9.42 -19.92 16.22
CA GLY A 295 -10.31 -20.82 16.98
C GLY A 295 -11.11 -20.12 18.07
N GLU A 296 -10.54 -19.09 18.72
CA GLU A 296 -11.24 -18.30 19.75
C GLU A 296 -12.14 -17.18 19.16
N LEU A 297 -12.01 -16.88 17.88
CA LEU A 297 -12.77 -15.85 17.16
C LEU A 297 -13.80 -16.44 16.18
N ASP A 298 -13.77 -17.76 15.96
CA ASP A 298 -14.64 -18.50 15.03
C ASP A 298 -16.12 -18.14 15.23
N GLY A 299 -16.60 -18.15 16.49
CA GLY A 299 -17.98 -17.78 16.83
C GLY A 299 -18.36 -16.32 16.54
N GLU A 300 -17.39 -15.42 16.39
CA GLU A 300 -17.63 -14.03 16.00
C GLU A 300 -17.76 -13.88 14.49
N PHE A 301 -17.05 -14.69 13.70
CA PHE A 301 -16.99 -14.56 12.25
C PHE A 301 -18.31 -14.91 11.56
N PHE A 302 -19.02 -15.93 12.04
CA PHE A 302 -20.32 -16.34 11.48
C PHE A 302 -21.42 -15.27 11.54
N LYS A 303 -21.20 -14.19 12.31
CA LYS A 303 -22.14 -13.06 12.40
C LYS A 303 -22.10 -12.16 11.16
N TYR A 304 -21.09 -12.31 10.30
CA TYR A 304 -20.84 -11.42 9.17
C TYR A 304 -20.84 -12.21 7.87
N GLY A 305 -21.58 -11.71 6.87
CA GLY A 305 -21.57 -12.31 5.53
C GLY A 305 -20.28 -12.03 4.75
N THR A 306 -19.55 -10.97 5.12
CA THR A 306 -18.28 -10.57 4.48
C THR A 306 -17.26 -10.15 5.53
N LEU A 307 -16.04 -10.67 5.41
CA LEU A 307 -14.89 -10.29 6.23
C LEU A 307 -13.84 -9.59 5.36
N TYR A 308 -13.54 -8.35 5.70
CA TYR A 308 -12.40 -7.63 5.16
C TYR A 308 -11.15 -7.99 5.95
N LEU A 309 -10.19 -8.65 5.32
CA LEU A 309 -8.97 -9.15 5.97
C LEU A 309 -7.81 -8.21 5.68
N ALA A 310 -7.24 -7.58 6.70
CA ALA A 310 -6.02 -6.79 6.60
C ALA A 310 -4.87 -7.51 7.31
N PRO A 311 -4.21 -8.50 6.67
CA PRO A 311 -3.06 -9.19 7.26
C PRO A 311 -1.83 -8.27 7.39
N ASP A 312 -0.77 -8.78 8.01
CA ASP A 312 0.54 -8.12 8.03
C ASP A 312 1.66 -9.18 8.06
N GLY A 313 2.87 -8.79 7.67
CA GLY A 313 4.05 -9.66 7.65
C GLY A 313 3.83 -10.98 6.91
N MET A 314 4.23 -12.11 7.51
CA MET A 314 4.10 -13.43 6.85
C MET A 314 2.66 -13.85 6.57
N LEU A 315 1.67 -13.26 7.26
CA LEU A 315 0.26 -13.61 7.06
C LEU A 315 -0.28 -13.14 5.71
N ASP A 316 0.43 -12.26 5.01
CA ASP A 316 0.15 -11.94 3.59
C ASP A 316 0.17 -13.14 2.66
N LEU A 317 1.01 -14.12 2.99
CA LEU A 317 1.24 -15.29 2.15
C LEU A 317 0.23 -16.39 2.43
N VAL A 318 -0.65 -16.20 3.41
CA VAL A 318 -1.65 -17.19 3.79
C VAL A 318 -2.82 -17.09 2.81
N ALA A 319 -3.10 -18.19 2.11
CA ALA A 319 -4.32 -18.33 1.32
C ALA A 319 -5.52 -18.55 2.27
N PHE A 320 -6.02 -17.48 2.90
CA PHE A 320 -7.12 -17.55 3.89
C PHE A 320 -8.35 -18.29 3.37
N SER A 321 -8.69 -18.12 2.10
CA SER A 321 -9.79 -18.82 1.41
C SER A 321 -9.66 -20.34 1.45
N ARG A 322 -8.44 -20.88 1.54
CA ARG A 322 -8.13 -22.32 1.57
C ARG A 322 -7.90 -22.85 2.99
N LEU A 323 -8.01 -22.01 4.02
CA LEU A 323 -8.04 -22.49 5.39
C LEU A 323 -9.30 -23.32 5.61
N VAL A 324 -9.20 -24.32 6.50
CA VAL A 324 -10.28 -25.29 6.73
C VAL A 324 -10.88 -25.04 8.11
N LEU A 325 -12.20 -24.86 8.14
CA LEU A 325 -12.98 -24.56 9.33
C LEU A 325 -13.23 -25.81 10.20
N PRO A 326 -13.76 -25.66 11.43
CA PRO A 326 -14.11 -26.79 12.31
C PRO A 326 -15.18 -27.75 11.74
N ASP A 327 -16.03 -27.30 10.83
CA ASP A 327 -16.97 -28.18 10.12
C ASP A 327 -16.32 -29.00 8.99
N GLY A 328 -15.09 -28.65 8.62
CA GLY A 328 -14.34 -29.29 7.55
C GLY A 328 -14.46 -28.61 6.20
N CYS A 329 -15.27 -27.56 6.03
CA CYS A 329 -15.35 -26.74 4.82
C CYS A 329 -14.14 -25.80 4.70
N TYR A 330 -13.87 -25.34 3.48
CA TYR A 330 -12.97 -24.21 3.26
C TYR A 330 -13.62 -22.92 3.75
N TRP A 331 -12.82 -21.98 4.23
CA TRP A 331 -13.34 -20.75 4.81
C TRP A 331 -14.16 -19.92 3.79
N ILE A 332 -13.71 -19.87 2.54
CA ILE A 332 -14.44 -19.16 1.47
C ILE A 332 -15.84 -19.73 1.18
N GLU A 333 -16.15 -20.94 1.63
CA GLU A 333 -17.48 -21.55 1.48
C GLU A 333 -18.48 -21.06 2.54
N ARG A 334 -18.04 -20.29 3.54
CA ARG A 334 -18.88 -19.77 4.62
C ARG A 334 -19.03 -18.25 4.56
N GLU A 335 -17.93 -17.52 4.51
CA GLU A 335 -17.93 -16.06 4.43
C GLU A 335 -17.22 -15.56 3.16
N TRP A 336 -17.68 -14.42 2.64
CA TRP A 336 -16.92 -13.72 1.61
C TRP A 336 -15.68 -13.09 2.21
N LEU A 337 -14.51 -13.59 1.83
CA LEU A 337 -13.23 -13.05 2.29
C LEU A 337 -12.72 -11.99 1.29
N ARG A 338 -12.49 -10.77 1.78
CA ARG A 338 -11.96 -9.64 1.00
C ARG A 338 -10.63 -9.22 1.60
N GLN A 339 -9.51 -9.70 1.03
CA GLN A 339 -8.21 -9.26 1.51
C GLN A 339 -7.94 -7.82 1.05
N ILE A 340 -7.67 -6.95 2.02
CA ILE A 340 -7.33 -5.55 1.82
C ILE A 340 -5.92 -5.30 2.35
N ARG A 341 -5.36 -4.17 1.97
CA ARG A 341 -4.01 -3.81 2.41
C ARG A 341 -4.02 -3.29 3.85
N ALA A 342 -4.89 -2.36 4.19
CA ALA A 342 -5.06 -1.89 5.56
C ALA A 342 -6.50 -1.44 5.78
N GLY A 343 -6.97 -1.47 7.02
CA GLY A 343 -8.34 -1.02 7.35
C GLY A 343 -8.65 0.41 6.91
N ARG A 344 -7.65 1.30 6.91
CA ARG A 344 -7.80 2.68 6.44
C ARG A 344 -8.20 2.81 4.97
N ASP A 345 -7.94 1.80 4.16
CA ASP A 345 -8.19 1.85 2.72
C ASP A 345 -9.68 1.83 2.41
N LEU A 346 -10.50 1.32 3.34
CA LEU A 346 -11.95 1.30 3.24
C LEU A 346 -12.53 2.72 3.21
N VAL A 347 -11.86 3.68 3.85
CA VAL A 347 -12.37 5.06 3.95
C VAL A 347 -12.21 5.78 2.62
N GLY A 348 -13.31 6.35 2.13
CA GLY A 348 -13.37 7.03 0.84
C GLY A 348 -13.56 6.09 -0.36
N TRP A 349 -13.76 4.78 -0.17
CA TRP A 349 -14.11 3.87 -1.27
C TRP A 349 -15.47 4.18 -1.90
N GLY A 350 -16.50 4.51 -1.10
CA GLY A 350 -17.84 4.81 -1.62
C GLY A 350 -17.93 6.08 -2.48
N GLU A 351 -17.08 7.08 -2.22
CA GLU A 351 -17.02 8.32 -3.02
C GLU A 351 -16.23 8.16 -4.33
N ARG A 352 -15.46 7.07 -4.50
CA ARG A 352 -14.70 6.80 -5.73
C ARG A 352 -15.57 6.19 -6.84
N SER A 353 -16.72 5.64 -6.49
CA SER A 353 -17.60 4.91 -7.41
C SER A 353 -18.63 5.79 -8.13
N GLU A 354 -18.77 7.07 -7.77
CA GLU A 354 -19.60 8.02 -8.50
C GLU A 354 -18.75 9.19 -9.02
N PRO A 355 -18.56 9.34 -10.34
CA PRO A 355 -17.99 10.57 -10.88
C PRO A 355 -18.98 11.71 -10.64
N GLN A 356 -18.69 12.55 -9.64
CA GLN A 356 -19.33 13.85 -9.48
C GLN A 356 -18.86 14.77 -10.63
N HIS A 357 -19.51 14.69 -11.77
CA HIS A 357 -19.50 15.75 -12.77
C HIS A 357 -20.73 16.64 -12.51
N GLU A 358 -20.56 17.67 -11.68
CA GLU A 358 -21.48 18.81 -11.70
C GLU A 358 -21.22 19.59 -13.00
N ILE A 359 -22.05 19.36 -14.02
CA ILE A 359 -22.15 20.25 -15.18
C ILE A 359 -23.33 21.20 -14.91
N PRO A 360 -23.14 22.54 -14.96
CA PRO A 360 -24.23 23.48 -14.82
C PRO A 360 -25.24 23.29 -15.97
N ALA A 361 -26.51 23.17 -15.61
CA ALA A 361 -27.60 22.93 -16.54
C ALA A 361 -27.79 24.12 -17.49
N SER A 362 -27.27 23.99 -18.71
CA SER A 362 -27.86 24.57 -19.92
C SER A 362 -27.12 24.06 -21.14
N THR A 363 -27.70 23.08 -21.84
CA THR A 363 -27.92 23.05 -23.29
C THR A 363 -28.61 21.73 -23.62
N VAL A 364 -29.81 21.82 -24.21
CA VAL A 364 -30.61 20.69 -24.67
C VAL A 364 -29.92 20.06 -25.88
N GLY A 365 -29.60 18.77 -25.80
CA GLY A 365 -29.11 17.99 -26.94
C GLY A 365 -28.54 16.64 -26.54
N VAL A 366 -29.34 15.58 -26.74
CA VAL A 366 -28.96 14.15 -26.68
C VAL A 366 -28.35 13.67 -25.36
N ARG A 367 -29.22 13.16 -24.46
CA ARG A 367 -28.78 12.34 -23.32
C ARG A 367 -28.24 11.00 -23.84
N SER A 368 -26.93 10.87 -24.00
CA SER A 368 -26.28 9.57 -23.85
C SER A 368 -26.01 9.34 -22.37
N SER A 369 -26.86 8.56 -21.72
CA SER A 369 -26.57 7.95 -20.42
C SER A 369 -25.22 7.23 -20.49
N PRO A 370 -24.35 7.27 -19.47
CA PRO A 370 -23.16 6.43 -19.45
C PRO A 370 -23.59 4.95 -19.42
N GLN A 371 -23.47 4.26 -20.54
CA GLN A 371 -23.73 2.83 -20.74
C GLN A 371 -22.44 2.02 -20.41
N PRO A 372 -22.51 0.70 -20.12
CA PRO A 372 -21.84 0.11 -18.94
C PRO A 372 -20.43 -0.42 -19.19
N THR A 373 -19.52 -0.05 -18.28
CA THR A 373 -18.38 -0.82 -17.72
C THR A 373 -17.90 -2.06 -18.50
N ALA A 374 -16.89 -1.88 -19.35
CA ALA A 374 -16.28 -2.94 -20.15
C ALA A 374 -15.36 -3.89 -19.36
N LEU A 375 -15.13 -5.08 -19.92
CA LEU A 375 -13.97 -5.91 -19.60
C LEU A 375 -12.76 -5.44 -20.42
N VAL A 376 -11.58 -5.37 -19.81
CA VAL A 376 -10.32 -5.17 -20.52
C VAL A 376 -9.40 -6.35 -20.24
N ALA A 377 -8.91 -7.02 -21.28
CA ALA A 377 -8.00 -8.15 -21.19
C ALA A 377 -6.66 -7.86 -21.87
N PHE A 378 -5.56 -8.24 -21.22
CA PHE A 378 -4.20 -8.22 -21.77
C PHE A 378 -3.69 -9.65 -21.87
N GLY A 379 -3.19 -10.05 -23.04
CA GLY A 379 -2.62 -11.38 -23.25
C GLY A 379 -1.78 -11.44 -24.52
N ALA A 380 -1.13 -12.57 -24.78
CA ALA A 380 -0.26 -12.77 -25.94
C ALA A 380 0.78 -11.65 -26.11
N ILE A 381 1.38 -11.23 -24.99
CA ILE A 381 2.25 -10.06 -24.89
C ILE A 381 3.56 -10.30 -25.64
N ASP A 382 4.02 -9.28 -26.36
CA ASP A 382 5.35 -9.28 -26.98
C ASP A 382 6.39 -8.68 -26.03
N TYR A 383 7.07 -9.53 -25.27
CA TYR A 383 8.11 -9.09 -24.35
C TYR A 383 9.37 -8.58 -25.07
N GLY A 384 9.54 -8.86 -26.36
CA GLY A 384 10.73 -8.50 -27.15
C GLY A 384 10.65 -7.10 -27.75
N GLU A 385 9.46 -6.57 -28.00
CA GLU A 385 9.29 -5.31 -28.72
C GLU A 385 8.40 -4.30 -27.97
N PHE A 386 8.87 -3.05 -27.89
CA PHE A 386 8.07 -1.92 -27.40
C PHE A 386 6.96 -1.54 -28.38
N PRO A 387 5.91 -0.81 -27.97
CA PRO A 387 4.92 -0.25 -28.89
C PRO A 387 5.53 0.62 -29.99
N ASP A 388 4.90 0.68 -31.17
CA ASP A 388 5.27 1.65 -32.20
C ASP A 388 4.92 3.07 -31.75
N ALA A 389 5.69 4.08 -32.21
CA ALA A 389 5.44 5.49 -31.91
C ALA A 389 4.02 5.96 -32.29
N ALA A 390 3.42 5.39 -33.33
CA ALA A 390 2.04 5.66 -33.73
C ALA A 390 0.99 5.01 -32.80
N SER A 391 1.32 3.88 -32.17
CA SER A 391 0.47 3.18 -31.20
C SER A 391 0.58 3.79 -29.79
N ALA A 392 1.70 4.47 -29.49
CA ALA A 392 1.89 5.26 -28.27
C ALA A 392 1.06 6.55 -28.24
N SER A 393 0.71 7.12 -29.41
CA SER A 393 -0.03 8.39 -29.51
C SER A 393 -1.52 8.27 -29.87
N ARG A 394 -1.98 7.11 -30.36
CA ARG A 394 -3.37 6.95 -30.81
C ARG A 394 -4.28 6.41 -29.71
N SER A 395 -5.16 7.29 -29.26
CA SER A 395 -6.51 6.99 -28.80
C SER A 395 -7.38 6.69 -30.02
N ASN A 396 -7.39 5.47 -30.56
CA ASN A 396 -8.53 5.01 -31.38
C ASN A 396 -8.58 3.50 -31.47
N VAL A 397 -9.80 3.01 -31.40
CA VAL A 397 -10.24 1.62 -31.30
C VAL A 397 -10.17 0.94 -32.68
N PRO A 398 -9.62 -0.28 -32.82
CA PRO A 398 -10.04 -1.17 -33.88
C PRO A 398 -11.24 -1.98 -33.38
N VAL A 399 -12.43 -1.68 -33.93
CA VAL A 399 -13.57 -2.59 -33.93
C VAL A 399 -13.26 -3.65 -34.97
N PHE A 400 -13.21 -4.92 -34.56
CA PHE A 400 -12.97 -6.01 -35.49
C PHE A 400 -14.23 -6.20 -36.35
N SER A 401 -14.20 -5.73 -37.60
CA SER A 401 -15.17 -6.12 -38.62
C SER A 401 -14.47 -7.05 -39.61
N GLY A 402 -14.93 -8.30 -39.65
CA GLY A 402 -14.42 -9.29 -40.59
C GLY A 402 -14.79 -8.92 -42.02
N GLY A 403 -13.78 -8.74 -42.87
CA GLY A 403 -13.97 -8.54 -44.31
C GLY A 403 -12.69 -8.80 -45.09
N LYS A 404 -12.66 -9.91 -45.84
CA LYS A 404 -11.61 -10.25 -46.80
C LYS A 404 -11.64 -9.27 -47.97
N HIS A 405 -10.54 -8.62 -48.35
CA HIS A 405 -10.27 -8.25 -49.75
C HIS A 405 -8.78 -8.16 -50.08
N SER A 406 -8.51 -8.47 -51.34
CA SER A 406 -7.25 -8.79 -52.00
C SER A 406 -6.49 -7.55 -52.51
N ALA A 407 -5.21 -7.78 -52.78
CA ALA A 407 -4.15 -6.90 -53.29
C ALA A 407 -4.46 -6.09 -54.57
N THR A 408 -3.70 -4.99 -54.78
CA THR A 408 -2.85 -4.72 -55.97
C THR A 408 -2.11 -3.37 -55.86
N GLY A 409 -0.85 -3.35 -56.34
CA GLY A 409 -0.26 -2.24 -57.10
C GLY A 409 0.60 -1.21 -56.35
N GLY A 410 1.90 -1.18 -56.64
CA GLY A 410 2.87 -0.22 -56.11
C GLY A 410 3.27 0.91 -57.07
N SER A 411 4.15 1.79 -56.60
CA SER A 411 5.19 2.47 -57.40
C SER A 411 6.09 3.31 -56.49
N ASP A 412 7.38 3.26 -56.79
CA ASP A 412 8.52 3.95 -56.17
C ASP A 412 8.43 5.49 -56.23
N LEU A 413 9.15 6.17 -55.31
CA LEU A 413 10.00 7.35 -55.54
C LEU A 413 10.62 7.87 -54.22
N GLU A 414 11.94 7.76 -54.10
CA GLU A 414 12.85 8.51 -53.21
C GLU A 414 13.62 9.57 -54.05
N PRO A 415 14.50 10.44 -53.50
CA PRO A 415 14.46 11.20 -52.24
C PRO A 415 14.79 12.71 -52.48
N LEU A 416 14.55 13.59 -51.51
CA LEU A 416 15.13 14.94 -51.52
C LEU A 416 15.71 15.34 -50.16
N THR A 417 16.93 15.85 -50.25
CA THR A 417 17.91 16.14 -49.21
C THR A 417 17.70 17.47 -48.48
N SER A 418 18.00 17.46 -47.17
CA SER A 418 18.66 18.48 -46.34
C SER A 418 18.22 19.94 -46.41
N THR A 419 17.76 20.49 -45.27
CA THR A 419 18.30 21.76 -44.76
C THR A 419 18.10 21.93 -43.25
N THR A 420 19.24 22.15 -42.58
CA THR A 420 19.49 22.97 -41.37
C THR A 420 18.81 22.64 -40.03
N GLN A 421 19.66 22.04 -39.20
CA GLN A 421 19.64 21.94 -37.74
C GLN A 421 19.29 23.26 -37.04
N THR A 422 18.32 23.19 -36.13
CA THR A 422 18.30 24.00 -34.90
C THR A 422 18.12 23.02 -33.74
N THR A 423 19.20 22.81 -32.99
CA THR A 423 19.24 22.03 -31.76
C THR A 423 18.39 22.71 -30.68
N PRO A 424 17.31 22.10 -30.17
CA PRO A 424 16.78 22.49 -28.88
C PRO A 424 17.66 21.84 -27.81
N THR A 425 18.30 22.69 -27.01
CA THR A 425 19.12 22.33 -25.86
C THR A 425 18.35 21.36 -24.97
N THR A 426 18.80 20.11 -24.97
CA THR A 426 18.30 19.01 -24.16
C THR A 426 18.49 19.38 -22.69
N THR A 427 17.46 19.94 -22.08
CA THR A 427 17.40 20.05 -20.62
C THR A 427 17.01 18.67 -20.13
N SER A 428 18.01 17.90 -19.69
CA SER A 428 17.81 16.58 -19.10
C SER A 428 16.74 16.66 -18.00
N PRO A 429 15.73 15.77 -18.00
CA PRO A 429 14.71 15.77 -16.97
C PRO A 429 15.33 15.48 -15.59
N PRO A 430 14.76 16.06 -14.51
CA PRO A 430 15.36 16.04 -13.19
C PRO A 430 15.36 14.63 -12.57
N VAL A 431 16.56 14.11 -12.35
CA VAL A 431 17.04 13.15 -11.32
C VAL A 431 15.95 12.53 -10.42
N PHE A 432 15.19 11.57 -10.98
CA PHE A 432 14.57 10.41 -10.31
C PHE A 432 14.91 9.09 -11.03
N SER A 433 15.78 9.15 -12.03
CA SER A 433 16.13 8.08 -12.96
C SER A 433 17.02 6.98 -12.38
N GLU A 434 17.40 7.02 -11.11
CA GLU A 434 18.25 5.97 -10.52
C GLU A 434 17.46 4.74 -10.04
N ILE A 435 16.13 4.78 -10.03
CA ILE A 435 15.31 3.63 -9.58
C ILE A 435 15.15 2.55 -10.68
N PRO A 436 14.86 2.85 -11.96
CA PRO A 436 14.66 1.80 -12.96
C PRO A 436 15.94 1.03 -13.30
N GLY A 437 17.08 1.72 -13.39
CA GLY A 437 18.36 1.10 -13.80
C GLY A 437 18.86 0.03 -12.84
N ASP A 438 18.91 0.34 -11.54
CA ASP A 438 19.36 -0.61 -10.50
C ASP A 438 18.37 -1.77 -10.30
N LEU A 439 17.05 -1.49 -10.42
CA LEU A 439 16.03 -2.53 -10.33
C LEU A 439 16.04 -3.48 -11.52
N ASN A 440 16.14 -2.96 -12.75
CA ASN A 440 16.20 -3.77 -13.96
C ASN A 440 17.51 -4.55 -14.04
N GLN A 441 18.61 -4.01 -13.52
CA GLN A 441 19.85 -4.77 -13.33
C GLN A 441 19.63 -5.99 -12.44
N ARG A 442 18.98 -5.82 -11.28
CA ARG A 442 18.70 -6.94 -10.38
C ARG A 442 17.76 -7.97 -11.00
N LEU A 443 16.74 -7.54 -11.72
CA LEU A 443 15.83 -8.43 -12.45
C LEU A 443 16.61 -9.25 -13.49
N ARG A 444 17.50 -8.61 -14.25
CA ARG A 444 18.38 -9.25 -15.25
C ARG A 444 19.35 -10.26 -14.62
N GLU A 445 19.89 -9.96 -13.44
CA GLU A 445 20.75 -10.90 -12.69
C GLU A 445 20.00 -12.15 -12.19
N ALA A 446 18.69 -12.04 -11.96
CA ALA A 446 17.87 -13.10 -11.39
C ALA A 446 17.08 -13.90 -12.44
N ARG A 447 16.90 -13.34 -13.64
CA ARG A 447 16.08 -13.92 -14.71
C ARG A 447 16.70 -13.63 -16.07
N GLU A 448 16.75 -14.64 -16.93
CA GLU A 448 17.37 -14.51 -18.26
C GLU A 448 16.47 -13.72 -19.24
N ILE A 449 15.27 -14.21 -19.55
CA ILE A 449 14.29 -13.55 -20.43
C ILE A 449 12.84 -13.92 -20.06
N PHE A 450 11.88 -13.10 -20.48
CA PHE A 450 10.47 -13.45 -20.51
C PHE A 450 10.13 -14.12 -21.84
N SER A 451 9.88 -15.43 -21.81
CA SER A 451 9.45 -16.19 -22.97
C SER A 451 7.97 -15.90 -23.30
N PRO A 452 7.57 -15.97 -24.58
CA PRO A 452 6.16 -15.89 -24.95
C PRO A 452 5.31 -16.93 -24.21
N LEU A 453 4.06 -16.58 -23.92
CA LEU A 453 3.07 -17.48 -23.31
C LEU A 453 1.95 -17.76 -24.31
N PRO A 454 2.10 -18.71 -25.26
CA PRO A 454 1.16 -18.88 -26.38
C PRO A 454 -0.29 -19.14 -25.94
N ALA A 455 -0.50 -19.80 -24.80
CA ALA A 455 -1.82 -20.10 -24.26
C ALA A 455 -2.62 -18.85 -23.83
N THR A 456 -1.95 -17.72 -23.58
CA THR A 456 -2.62 -16.49 -23.17
C THR A 456 -3.43 -15.85 -24.31
N ARG A 457 -3.12 -16.14 -25.58
CA ARG A 457 -3.91 -15.66 -26.73
C ARG A 457 -5.31 -16.26 -26.77
N PRO A 458 -5.49 -17.60 -26.83
CA PRO A 458 -6.82 -18.19 -26.79
C PRO A 458 -7.54 -17.93 -25.45
N GLU A 459 -6.81 -17.80 -24.33
CA GLU A 459 -7.39 -17.44 -23.03
C GLU A 459 -8.12 -16.09 -23.07
N VAL A 460 -7.45 -15.01 -23.49
CA VAL A 460 -8.08 -13.68 -23.49
C VAL A 460 -9.17 -13.54 -24.53
N ALA A 461 -9.06 -14.26 -25.65
CA ALA A 461 -10.11 -14.32 -26.66
C ALA A 461 -11.38 -14.98 -26.10
N ALA A 462 -11.23 -16.15 -25.46
CA ALA A 462 -12.35 -16.87 -24.87
C ALA A 462 -13.00 -16.09 -23.71
N ILE A 463 -12.21 -15.41 -22.87
CA ILE A 463 -12.73 -14.60 -21.77
C ILE A 463 -13.53 -13.39 -22.30
N ALA A 464 -13.06 -12.74 -23.36
CA ALA A 464 -13.76 -11.63 -23.98
C ALA A 464 -15.10 -12.09 -24.57
N GLU A 465 -15.10 -13.19 -25.33
CA GLU A 465 -16.30 -13.80 -25.91
C GLU A 465 -17.33 -14.17 -24.82
N MET A 466 -16.90 -14.93 -23.80
CA MET A 466 -17.78 -15.30 -22.68
C MET A 466 -18.34 -14.08 -21.94
N TYR A 467 -17.54 -13.02 -21.75
CA TYR A 467 -18.00 -11.82 -21.06
C TYR A 467 -19.07 -11.09 -21.87
N GLU A 468 -18.85 -10.94 -23.17
CA GLU A 468 -19.83 -10.32 -24.09
C GLU A 468 -21.12 -11.14 -24.13
N GLU A 469 -21.03 -12.47 -24.24
CA GLU A 469 -22.20 -13.37 -24.23
C GLU A 469 -23.00 -13.30 -22.93
N LEU A 470 -22.32 -13.29 -21.78
CA LEU A 470 -22.97 -13.33 -20.46
C LEU A 470 -23.54 -11.97 -20.03
N THR A 471 -22.92 -10.87 -20.45
CA THR A 471 -23.24 -9.54 -19.92
C THR A 471 -23.83 -8.59 -20.96
N ASN A 472 -23.72 -8.90 -22.25
CA ASN A 472 -24.08 -8.01 -23.35
C ASN A 472 -23.35 -6.65 -23.27
N HIS A 473 -22.15 -6.64 -22.69
CA HIS A 473 -21.26 -5.47 -22.59
C HIS A 473 -19.96 -5.73 -23.35
N PRO A 474 -19.35 -4.70 -23.95
CA PRO A 474 -18.16 -4.86 -24.77
C PRO A 474 -16.96 -5.33 -23.93
N ALA A 475 -16.10 -6.15 -24.55
CA ALA A 475 -14.78 -6.49 -24.06
C ALA A 475 -13.70 -5.88 -24.97
N LYS A 476 -12.60 -5.40 -24.36
CA LYS A 476 -11.45 -4.87 -25.09
C LYS A 476 -10.23 -5.73 -24.82
N VAL A 477 -9.62 -6.24 -25.88
CA VAL A 477 -8.44 -7.11 -25.79
C VAL A 477 -7.22 -6.38 -26.35
N TYR A 478 -6.14 -6.30 -25.57
CA TYR A 478 -4.84 -5.81 -26.01
C TYR A 478 -3.85 -6.98 -26.09
N THR A 479 -3.16 -7.09 -27.22
CA THR A 479 -2.18 -8.17 -27.45
C THR A 479 -0.89 -7.68 -28.10
N GLY A 480 0.15 -8.52 -28.10
CA GLY A 480 1.43 -8.22 -28.70
C GLY A 480 2.06 -6.97 -28.11
N ARG A 481 2.41 -6.03 -28.99
CA ARG A 481 3.04 -4.75 -28.64
C ARG A 481 2.08 -3.75 -28.01
N GLU A 482 0.76 -3.91 -28.21
CA GLU A 482 -0.25 -3.02 -27.61
C GLU A 482 -0.52 -3.34 -26.14
N ALA A 483 -0.14 -4.52 -25.68
CA ALA A 483 -0.23 -4.95 -24.28
C ALA A 483 0.90 -4.33 -23.42
N SER A 484 1.06 -3.01 -23.49
CA SER A 484 2.10 -2.27 -22.78
C SER A 484 1.65 -1.76 -21.41
N ASP A 485 2.62 -1.45 -20.56
CA ASP A 485 2.38 -0.84 -19.26
C ASP A 485 1.87 0.60 -19.38
N TYR A 486 2.32 1.35 -20.39
CA TYR A 486 1.71 2.63 -20.75
C TYR A 486 0.21 2.47 -21.03
N ARG A 487 -0.18 1.49 -21.86
CA ARG A 487 -1.59 1.25 -22.20
C ARG A 487 -2.42 0.88 -20.97
N LEU A 488 -1.87 0.01 -20.11
CA LEU A 488 -2.52 -0.39 -18.86
C LEU A 488 -2.74 0.80 -17.90
N ARG A 489 -1.82 1.77 -17.89
CA ARG A 489 -1.91 2.98 -17.05
C ARG A 489 -2.84 4.05 -17.60
N ASN A 490 -3.00 4.09 -18.93
CA ASN A 490 -3.76 5.10 -19.66
C ASN A 490 -4.97 4.48 -20.37
N LEU A 491 -5.68 3.60 -19.67
CA LEU A 491 -6.97 3.11 -20.15
C LEU A 491 -7.95 4.28 -20.25
N PRO A 492 -8.70 4.40 -21.36
CA PRO A 492 -9.60 5.53 -21.59
C PRO A 492 -10.78 5.54 -20.61
N GLU A 493 -11.19 4.36 -20.18
CA GLU A 493 -12.27 4.15 -19.21
C GLU A 493 -11.81 3.12 -18.19
N VAL A 494 -12.30 3.26 -16.97
CA VAL A 494 -12.07 2.29 -15.90
C VAL A 494 -12.85 1.01 -16.22
N PRO A 495 -12.18 -0.14 -16.42
CA PRO A 495 -12.89 -1.39 -16.67
C PRO A 495 -13.52 -1.93 -15.38
N ARG A 496 -14.68 -2.58 -15.51
CA ARG A 496 -15.24 -3.35 -14.39
C ARG A 496 -14.42 -4.60 -14.08
N VAL A 497 -13.87 -5.19 -15.14
CA VAL A 497 -13.04 -6.39 -15.05
C VAL A 497 -11.76 -6.12 -15.83
N LEU A 498 -10.63 -6.15 -15.13
CA LEU A 498 -9.32 -6.16 -15.75
C LEU A 498 -8.74 -7.57 -15.65
N HIS A 499 -8.48 -8.20 -16.79
CA HIS A 499 -7.84 -9.50 -16.90
C HIS A 499 -6.41 -9.34 -17.43
N LEU A 500 -5.42 -9.88 -16.72
CA LEU A 500 -4.01 -9.82 -17.10
C LEU A 500 -3.43 -11.23 -17.20
N ALA A 501 -3.17 -11.69 -18.42
CA ALA A 501 -2.52 -12.96 -18.71
C ALA A 501 -1.06 -12.72 -19.12
N THR A 502 -0.16 -12.64 -18.13
CA THR A 502 1.27 -12.36 -18.34
C THR A 502 2.16 -12.98 -17.25
N HIS A 503 3.49 -12.90 -17.42
CA HIS A 503 4.44 -13.27 -16.38
C HIS A 503 4.35 -12.32 -15.18
N GLY A 504 4.02 -12.88 -14.02
CA GLY A 504 4.43 -12.34 -12.73
C GLY A 504 5.83 -12.82 -12.37
N PHE A 505 6.57 -12.01 -11.62
CA PHE A 505 7.89 -12.42 -11.10
C PHE A 505 8.06 -12.03 -9.63
N PHE A 506 8.89 -12.81 -8.94
CA PHE A 506 9.40 -12.53 -7.60
C PHE A 506 10.91 -12.75 -7.59
N LEU A 507 11.65 -11.84 -6.97
CA LEU A 507 13.09 -11.85 -6.83
C LEU A 507 13.44 -12.21 -5.40
N SER A 508 14.44 -13.06 -5.21
CA SER A 508 14.92 -13.43 -3.88
C SER A 508 15.46 -12.21 -3.14
N GLU A 509 15.19 -12.12 -1.84
CA GLU A 509 15.80 -11.16 -0.93
C GLU A 509 17.30 -11.44 -0.85
N LYS A 510 18.13 -10.62 -1.52
CA LYS A 510 19.58 -10.60 -1.30
C LYS A 510 19.84 -9.54 -0.23
N ALA A 511 20.30 -9.98 0.96
CA ALA A 511 20.42 -9.19 2.18
C ALA A 511 21.32 -7.93 2.06
N GLU A 512 22.10 -7.80 0.99
CA GLU A 512 23.02 -6.66 0.79
C GLU A 512 22.42 -5.51 -0.06
N ARG A 513 21.34 -5.75 -0.81
CA ARG A 513 20.85 -4.80 -1.85
C ARG A 513 19.33 -4.53 -1.84
N THR A 514 18.59 -5.01 -0.85
CA THR A 514 17.12 -4.97 -0.91
C THR A 514 16.52 -3.85 -0.07
N ASP A 515 16.75 -2.59 -0.45
CA ASP A 515 16.20 -1.45 0.31
C ASP A 515 14.69 -1.26 0.21
N ARG A 516 14.02 -1.99 -0.70
CA ARG A 516 12.59 -1.86 -1.03
C ARG A 516 11.94 -3.22 -1.36
N PRO A 517 11.25 -3.88 -0.42
CA PRO A 517 10.60 -5.17 -0.67
C PRO A 517 9.57 -5.15 -1.81
N MET A 518 8.91 -4.01 -2.04
CA MET A 518 7.95 -3.82 -3.13
C MET A 518 8.56 -3.77 -4.53
N THR A 519 9.89 -3.76 -4.66
CA THR A 519 10.58 -3.88 -5.95
C THR A 519 11.02 -5.31 -6.24
N LEU A 520 10.76 -6.25 -5.32
CA LEU A 520 11.06 -7.66 -5.50
C LEU A 520 10.06 -8.38 -6.39
N GLY A 521 8.95 -7.76 -6.78
CA GLY A 521 7.99 -8.40 -7.66
C GLY A 521 7.36 -7.41 -8.62
N GLY A 522 6.76 -7.95 -9.67
CA GLY A 522 6.13 -7.16 -10.72
C GLY A 522 5.51 -8.01 -11.82
N LEU A 523 5.02 -7.33 -12.85
CA LEU A 523 4.48 -7.90 -14.07
C LEU A 523 5.38 -7.50 -15.25
N ALA A 524 5.57 -8.42 -16.20
CA ALA A 524 6.17 -8.11 -17.48
C ALA A 524 5.09 -7.74 -18.50
N LEU A 525 5.33 -6.71 -19.30
CA LEU A 525 4.44 -6.22 -20.37
C LEU A 525 5.25 -6.04 -21.66
N ALA A 526 4.65 -5.42 -22.69
CA ALA A 526 5.30 -5.27 -23.98
C ALA A 526 6.70 -4.63 -23.87
N GLY A 527 7.71 -5.20 -24.50
CA GLY A 527 9.10 -4.71 -24.48
C GLY A 527 9.91 -5.03 -23.21
N ALA A 528 9.37 -5.78 -22.25
CA ALA A 528 10.03 -6.14 -20.99
C ALA A 528 11.47 -6.64 -21.13
N ASN A 529 11.80 -7.42 -22.16
CA ASN A 529 13.16 -7.95 -22.37
C ASN A 529 14.16 -6.84 -22.74
N ARG A 530 13.71 -5.82 -23.50
CA ARG A 530 14.52 -4.63 -23.82
C ARG A 530 14.59 -3.67 -22.64
N GLY A 531 13.52 -3.53 -21.87
CA GLY A 531 13.53 -2.80 -20.60
C GLY A 531 14.51 -3.37 -19.59
N MET A 532 14.53 -4.70 -19.47
CA MET A 532 15.55 -5.39 -18.68
C MET A 532 16.96 -5.06 -19.17
N ALA A 533 17.18 -4.81 -20.46
CA ALA A 533 18.46 -4.38 -21.04
C ALA A 533 18.80 -2.89 -20.79
N GLY A 534 17.86 -2.11 -20.23
CA GLY A 534 18.03 -0.69 -19.91
C GLY A 534 17.49 0.26 -20.98
N GLU A 535 16.73 -0.25 -21.94
CA GLU A 535 16.08 0.55 -22.98
C GLU A 535 14.70 1.02 -22.53
N THR A 536 14.21 2.11 -23.10
CA THR A 536 12.82 2.56 -22.94
C THR A 536 12.15 2.69 -24.30
N GLY A 537 10.86 2.36 -24.36
CA GLY A 537 10.03 2.51 -25.54
C GLY A 537 9.76 3.98 -25.91
N PRO A 538 9.16 4.23 -27.08
CA PRO A 538 8.73 5.57 -27.50
C PRO A 538 7.71 6.23 -26.56
N ASP A 539 6.99 5.42 -25.77
CA ASP A 539 6.07 5.82 -24.71
C ASP A 539 6.78 6.18 -23.39
N GLY A 540 8.11 6.04 -23.33
CA GLY A 540 8.92 6.34 -22.16
C GLY A 540 8.89 5.25 -21.08
N GLU A 541 8.27 4.11 -21.35
CA GLU A 541 8.19 3.00 -20.41
C GLU A 541 9.17 1.87 -20.78
N ASP A 542 9.50 1.02 -19.81
CA ASP A 542 10.44 -0.10 -19.97
C ASP A 542 9.73 -1.47 -20.06
N GLY A 543 8.40 -1.50 -20.03
CA GLY A 543 7.63 -2.75 -20.05
C GLY A 543 7.73 -3.57 -18.78
N ILE A 544 8.35 -3.06 -17.70
CA ILE A 544 8.42 -3.72 -16.39
C ILE A 544 7.60 -2.96 -15.36
N LEU A 545 6.57 -3.63 -14.86
CA LEU A 545 5.61 -3.04 -13.96
C LEU A 545 5.78 -3.59 -12.53
N TYR A 546 6.66 -2.95 -11.75
CA TYR A 546 6.93 -3.34 -10.35
C TYR A 546 5.72 -3.17 -9.42
N ALA A 547 5.61 -4.03 -8.41
CA ALA A 547 4.56 -3.99 -7.39
C ALA A 547 4.49 -2.63 -6.68
N LEU A 548 5.64 -1.97 -6.48
CA LEU A 548 5.73 -0.60 -5.96
C LEU A 548 4.81 0.38 -6.71
N VAL A 549 4.71 0.25 -8.03
CA VAL A 549 3.94 1.16 -8.88
C VAL A 549 2.57 0.59 -9.28
N LEU A 550 2.39 -0.74 -9.30
CA LEU A 550 1.08 -1.38 -9.46
C LEU A 550 0.08 -0.96 -8.39
N ARG A 551 0.59 -0.74 -7.17
CA ARG A 551 -0.18 -0.36 -5.97
C ARG A 551 -1.14 0.81 -6.18
N LEU A 552 -0.89 1.69 -7.15
CA LEU A 552 -1.65 2.93 -7.34
C LEU A 552 -2.31 3.06 -8.71
N ALA A 553 -1.83 2.31 -9.71
CA ALA A 553 -2.40 2.33 -11.05
C ALA A 553 -3.74 1.56 -11.14
N LEU A 554 -3.90 0.49 -10.35
CA LEU A 554 -5.05 -0.43 -10.47
C LEU A 554 -6.23 -0.13 -9.54
N PHE A 555 -6.05 0.71 -8.51
CA PHE A 555 -7.11 1.10 -7.56
C PHE A 555 -7.85 2.39 -7.96
N ARG A 556 -7.72 2.79 -9.24
CA ARG A 556 -8.35 3.98 -9.82
C ARG A 556 -9.78 3.72 -10.35
N GLY A 557 -10.42 2.64 -9.90
CA GLY A 557 -11.73 2.22 -10.39
C GLY A 557 -12.74 1.93 -9.31
#